data_AF-A0A818T6T5-F1
#
_entry.id   AF-A0A818T6T5-F1
#
_cell.length_a   1.000
_cell.length_b   1.000
_cell.length_c   1.000
_cell.angle_alpha   90.00
_cell.angle_beta   90.00
_cell.angle_gamma   90.00
#
_symmetry.space_group_name_H-M   'P 1'
#
loop_
_entity.id
_entity.type
_entity.pdbx_description
1 polymer ?
#
loop_
_entity_poly.entity_id
_entity_poly.type
_entity_poly.pdbx_seq_one_letter_code
_entity_poly.pdbx_strand_id
1 'polypeptide(L)'
;MHIYSYKTLFVVNSNELATSINESTTVFDDRLERTLNNRGRYARLGSTGKFYCGDALDGPQCNCCDGKCGPTGGCNCSSCMLLDLQKRALPRGWLVNRDGASARCSRQMLTTFYCGRRVMPDDGTSDGYCGPTNGPQCTACQILNQQRSGRYNEIWIGM
;
A
#
# COMPACT_ATOMS: atom_id res chain seq x y z
N MET A 1 34.86 27.35 -30.57
CA MET A 1 33.61 27.73 -31.26
C MET A 1 32.48 27.07 -30.47
N HIS A 2 31.64 27.70 -29.66
CA HIS A 2 31.25 29.08 -29.42
C HIS A 2 31.21 29.36 -27.90
N ILE A 3 31.47 30.63 -27.56
CA ILE A 3 31.28 31.25 -26.24
C ILE A 3 29.89 31.91 -26.24
N TYR A 4 29.13 31.79 -25.14
CA TYR A 4 28.24 32.83 -24.55
C TYR A 4 27.97 32.38 -23.08
N SER A 5 28.63 32.96 -22.05
CA SER A 5 28.30 34.21 -21.30
C SER A 5 26.85 34.20 -20.83
N TYR A 6 26.51 34.28 -19.53
CA TYR A 6 26.59 35.50 -18.70
C TYR A 6 26.86 35.24 -17.20
N LYS A 7 27.75 36.08 -16.64
CA LYS A 7 28.03 36.32 -15.23
C LYS A 7 26.83 36.90 -14.49
N THR A 8 26.64 36.50 -13.23
CA THR A 8 26.54 37.48 -12.13
C THR A 8 27.28 36.95 -10.91
N LEU A 9 28.40 37.58 -10.59
CA LEU A 9 29.21 37.38 -9.40
C LEU A 9 28.70 38.35 -8.35
N PHE A 10 28.18 37.85 -7.22
CA PHE A 10 28.08 38.67 -6.01
C PHE A 10 29.19 38.21 -5.05
N VAL A 11 30.23 39.03 -4.97
CA VAL A 11 31.25 38.94 -3.93
C VAL A 11 30.82 39.90 -2.83
N VAL A 12 30.46 39.37 -1.66
CA VAL A 12 30.58 40.09 -0.39
C VAL A 12 31.22 39.19 0.66
N ASN A 13 32.48 39.54 0.91
CA ASN A 13 33.24 39.58 2.16
C ASN A 13 33.21 38.44 3.19
N SER A 14 34.45 38.05 3.51
CA SER A 14 34.94 37.13 4.52
C SER A 14 34.56 37.48 5.95
N ASN A 15 33.90 36.55 6.64
CA ASN A 15 34.34 35.92 7.91
C ASN A 15 33.13 35.18 8.49
N GLU A 16 33.20 33.85 8.57
CA GLU A 16 33.04 33.07 9.81
C GLU A 16 32.85 31.58 9.50
N LEU A 17 33.74 30.79 10.10
CA LEU A 17 33.66 29.38 10.44
C LEU A 17 32.85 28.45 9.52
N ALA A 18 33.60 27.64 8.76
CA ALA A 18 33.13 26.38 8.21
C ALA A 18 32.63 25.46 9.34
N THR A 19 31.32 25.50 9.61
CA THR A 19 30.63 24.40 10.27
C THR A 19 30.14 23.45 9.19
N SER A 20 30.70 22.24 9.24
CA SER A 20 30.39 21.10 8.40
C SER A 20 28.89 20.97 8.13
N ILE A 21 28.50 21.20 6.88
CA ILE A 21 27.19 20.78 6.39
C ILE A 21 27.24 19.24 6.42
N ASN A 22 26.67 18.65 7.46
CA ASN A 22 26.38 17.23 7.47
C ASN A 22 25.12 17.05 6.60
N GLU A 23 25.27 17.30 5.30
CA GLU A 23 24.25 17.06 4.29
C GLU A 23 24.22 15.55 4.00
N SER A 24 23.83 14.79 5.01
CA SER A 24 23.13 13.53 4.77
C SER A 24 21.69 13.89 4.41
N THR A 25 21.52 14.58 3.29
CA THR A 25 20.27 14.64 2.55
C THR A 25 20.05 13.25 1.98
N THR A 26 19.66 12.33 2.86
CA THR A 26 18.94 11.13 2.45
C THR A 26 17.77 11.65 1.65
N VAL A 27 17.81 11.42 0.34
CA VAL A 27 16.69 11.63 -0.56
C VAL A 27 15.51 10.89 0.06
N PHE A 28 14.65 11.60 0.79
CA PHE A 28 13.43 11.04 1.34
C PHE A 28 12.58 10.70 0.13
N ASP A 29 12.50 9.40 -0.15
CA ASP A 29 11.70 8.81 -1.21
C ASP A 29 10.30 9.46 -1.21
N ASP A 30 10.05 10.34 -2.20
CA ASP A 30 8.85 11.16 -2.35
C ASP A 30 7.62 10.33 -2.78
N ARG A 31 7.55 9.07 -2.35
CA ARG A 31 6.35 8.21 -2.40
C ARG A 31 5.25 8.67 -1.43
N LEU A 32 5.34 9.92 -0.96
CA LEU A 32 4.55 10.55 0.09
C LEU A 32 3.16 10.99 -0.39
N GLU A 33 2.44 10.18 -1.18
CA GLU A 33 1.04 10.52 -1.47
C GLU A 33 0.27 10.50 -0.15
N ARG A 34 0.01 11.71 0.37
CA ARG A 34 -0.80 11.98 1.54
C ARG A 34 -2.13 12.51 1.06
N THR A 35 -3.20 11.81 1.36
CA THR A 35 -4.56 12.18 0.98
C THR A 35 -5.53 11.87 2.11
N LEU A 36 -6.72 12.47 2.09
CA LEU A 36 -7.78 12.14 3.02
C LEU A 36 -8.48 10.85 2.58
N ASN A 37 -8.77 9.97 3.54
CA ASN A 37 -9.73 8.90 3.34
C ASN A 37 -11.16 9.39 3.62
N ASN A 38 -12.17 8.53 3.43
CA ASN A 38 -13.58 8.90 3.62
C ASN A 38 -13.97 9.24 5.09
N ARG A 39 -13.07 9.01 6.05
CA ARG A 39 -13.21 9.40 7.45
C ARG A 39 -12.56 10.75 7.78
N GLY A 40 -12.04 11.47 6.78
CA GLY A 40 -11.33 12.73 6.97
C GLY A 40 -9.96 12.57 7.65
N ARG A 41 -9.41 11.35 7.68
CA ARG A 41 -8.08 11.08 8.24
C ARG A 41 -7.05 11.11 7.14
N TYR A 42 -5.90 11.71 7.42
CA TYR A 42 -4.76 11.65 6.50
C TYR A 42 -4.22 10.22 6.43
N ALA A 43 -4.20 9.66 5.23
CA ALA A 43 -3.57 8.41 4.91
C ALA A 43 -2.35 8.64 4.04
N ARG A 44 -1.32 7.81 4.20
CA ARG A 44 -0.09 7.81 3.39
C ARG A 44 0.07 6.50 2.65
N LEU A 45 0.59 6.56 1.43
CA LEU A 45 0.98 5.37 0.68
C LEU A 45 2.18 4.70 1.39
N GLY A 46 2.01 3.43 1.80
CA GLY A 46 3.07 2.63 2.40
C GLY A 46 3.90 1.88 1.37
N SER A 47 4.96 1.20 1.82
CA SER A 47 5.86 0.42 0.95
C SER A 47 5.20 -0.74 0.20
N THR A 48 4.06 -1.23 0.70
CA THR A 48 3.21 -2.22 0.02
C THR A 48 2.43 -1.60 -1.15
N GLY A 49 2.37 -0.28 -1.27
CA GLY A 49 1.49 0.41 -2.21
C GLY A 49 0.04 0.53 -1.74
N LYS A 50 -0.23 0.31 -0.44
CA LYS A 50 -1.54 0.59 0.18
C LYS A 50 -1.52 1.88 0.97
N PHE A 51 -2.69 2.50 1.14
CA PHE A 51 -2.85 3.65 2.03
C PHE A 51 -2.99 3.24 3.50
N TYR A 52 -2.43 4.04 4.42
CA TYR A 52 -2.51 3.78 5.86
C TYR A 52 -2.64 5.08 6.64
N CYS A 53 -3.55 5.14 7.62
CA CYS A 53 -3.78 6.35 8.43
C CYS A 53 -3.14 6.33 9.83
N GLY A 54 -2.53 5.22 10.25
CA GLY A 54 -1.85 5.07 11.54
C GLY A 54 -2.76 4.82 12.76
N ASP A 55 -4.05 5.11 12.65
CA ASP A 55 -5.02 4.91 13.75
C ASP A 55 -5.31 3.44 14.05
N ALA A 56 -6.05 3.19 15.14
CA ALA A 56 -6.63 1.88 15.42
C ALA A 56 -7.47 1.37 14.24
N LEU A 57 -7.38 0.07 13.96
CA LEU A 57 -8.21 -0.60 12.97
C LEU A 57 -9.68 -0.55 13.38
N ASP A 58 -10.54 -0.43 12.37
CA ASP A 58 -11.97 -0.66 12.51
C ASP A 58 -12.30 -2.15 12.31
N GLY A 59 -13.41 -2.57 12.94
CA GLY A 59 -13.87 -3.95 12.90
C GLY A 59 -13.12 -4.88 13.87
N PRO A 60 -13.35 -6.21 13.75
CA PRO A 60 -12.78 -7.19 14.66
C PRO A 60 -11.24 -7.18 14.65
N GLN A 61 -10.65 -7.47 15.80
CA GLN A 61 -9.23 -7.76 15.89
C GLN A 61 -8.92 -9.00 15.04
N CYS A 62 -7.89 -8.91 14.20
CA CYS A 62 -7.37 -10.05 13.48
C CYS A 62 -6.03 -10.47 14.07
N ASN A 63 -5.77 -11.77 14.06
CA ASN A 63 -4.58 -12.36 14.69
C ASN A 63 -3.30 -12.14 13.86
N CYS A 64 -3.36 -11.36 12.78
CA CYS A 64 -2.26 -11.13 11.85
C CYS A 64 -1.61 -9.74 11.97
N CYS A 65 -2.03 -8.90 12.92
CA CYS A 65 -1.52 -7.54 13.09
C CYS A 65 -1.62 -7.00 14.53
N ASP A 66 -0.97 -5.87 14.79
CA ASP A 66 -0.90 -5.13 16.05
C ASP A 66 -2.14 -4.28 16.38
N GLY A 67 -3.18 -4.33 15.53
CA GLY A 67 -4.41 -3.56 15.72
C GLY A 67 -4.35 -2.12 15.18
N LYS A 68 -3.25 -1.70 14.55
CA LYS A 68 -3.13 -0.36 13.93
C LYS A 68 -3.21 -0.41 12.41
N CYS A 69 -3.62 0.71 11.83
CA CYS A 69 -3.71 0.92 10.39
C CYS A 69 -2.33 1.32 9.85
N GLY A 70 -1.48 0.35 9.49
CA GLY A 70 -0.10 0.63 9.10
C GLY A 70 0.58 -0.52 8.36
N PRO A 71 1.61 -0.25 7.54
CA PRO A 71 2.38 -1.30 6.89
C PRO A 71 3.32 -2.03 7.87
N THR A 72 3.67 -1.38 8.99
CA THR A 72 4.58 -1.93 10.00
C THR A 72 3.77 -2.60 11.10
N GLY A 73 3.52 -3.90 10.96
CA GLY A 73 2.79 -4.69 11.96
C GLY A 73 1.27 -4.55 11.91
N GLY A 74 0.74 -3.61 11.14
CA GLY A 74 -0.69 -3.31 11.02
C GLY A 74 -1.38 -3.91 9.79
N CYS A 75 -2.72 -3.84 9.79
CA CYS A 75 -3.52 -4.02 8.57
C CYS A 75 -3.91 -2.66 8.01
N ASN A 76 -4.67 -2.62 6.92
CA ASN A 76 -5.29 -1.41 6.40
C ASN A 76 -6.74 -1.32 6.91
N CYS A 77 -7.17 -0.16 7.41
CA CYS A 77 -8.54 0.05 7.89
C CYS A 77 -9.55 0.09 6.72
N SER A 78 -10.85 -0.02 6.99
CA SER A 78 -11.89 0.00 5.95
C SER A 78 -11.86 1.29 5.11
N SER A 79 -11.71 2.45 5.75
CA SER A 79 -11.60 3.74 5.06
C SER A 79 -10.39 3.83 4.15
N CYS A 80 -9.25 3.27 4.56
CA CYS A 80 -8.05 3.27 3.73
C CYS A 80 -8.12 2.19 2.63
N MET A 81 -8.86 1.08 2.83
CA MET A 81 -9.16 0.12 1.77
C MET A 81 -10.01 0.78 0.68
N LEU A 82 -11.06 1.51 1.06
CA LEU A 82 -11.90 2.21 0.09
C LEU A 82 -11.08 3.22 -0.72
N LEU A 83 -10.15 3.93 -0.06
CA LEU A 83 -9.21 4.81 -0.74
C LEU A 83 -8.31 4.06 -1.74
N ASP A 84 -7.79 2.87 -1.38
CA ASP A 84 -7.03 2.03 -2.31
C ASP A 84 -7.86 1.68 -3.55
N LEU A 85 -9.13 1.28 -3.36
CA LEU A 85 -10.04 0.94 -4.47
C LEU A 85 -10.28 2.14 -5.39
N GLN A 86 -10.54 3.31 -4.82
CA GLN A 86 -10.79 4.54 -5.55
C GLN A 86 -9.56 4.98 -6.35
N LYS A 87 -8.39 5.02 -5.72
CA LYS A 87 -7.13 5.46 -6.35
C LYS A 87 -6.67 4.53 -7.46
N ARG A 88 -7.02 3.24 -7.37
CA ARG A 88 -6.73 2.22 -8.39
C ARG A 88 -7.85 2.03 -9.41
N ALA A 89 -8.97 2.76 -9.27
CA ALA A 89 -10.18 2.58 -10.07
C ALA A 89 -10.63 1.11 -10.19
N LEU A 90 -10.54 0.35 -9.09
CA LEU A 90 -10.90 -1.07 -9.08
C LEU A 90 -12.43 -1.25 -9.07
N PRO A 91 -12.97 -2.16 -9.89
CA PRO A 91 -14.41 -2.38 -9.97
C PRO A 91 -14.92 -3.21 -8.80
N ARG A 92 -16.25 -3.34 -8.69
CA ARG A 92 -16.91 -4.28 -7.76
C ARG A 92 -16.28 -5.66 -7.86
N GLY A 93 -16.14 -6.34 -6.72
CA GLY A 93 -15.55 -7.67 -6.68
C GLY A 93 -14.03 -7.69 -6.45
N TRP A 94 -13.40 -6.53 -6.28
CA TRP A 94 -11.96 -6.41 -6.03
C TRP A 94 -11.67 -5.83 -4.65
N LEU A 95 -10.57 -6.30 -4.06
CA LEU A 95 -9.95 -5.75 -2.85
C LEU A 95 -8.43 -5.74 -3.03
N VAL A 96 -7.69 -5.11 -2.11
CA VAL A 96 -6.22 -5.07 -2.14
C VAL A 96 -5.63 -5.81 -0.94
N ASN A 97 -4.96 -6.94 -1.17
CA ASN A 97 -4.44 -7.78 -0.09
C ASN A 97 -3.28 -7.13 0.68
N ARG A 98 -2.79 -7.76 1.76
CA ARG A 98 -1.74 -7.18 2.62
C ARG A 98 -0.42 -6.84 1.91
N ASP A 99 -0.12 -7.49 0.79
CA ASP A 99 1.09 -7.23 -0.01
C ASP A 99 0.87 -6.07 -1.00
N GLY A 100 -0.32 -5.47 -1.01
CA GLY A 100 -0.70 -4.40 -1.93
C GLY A 100 -1.10 -4.85 -3.33
N ALA A 101 -1.30 -6.16 -3.53
CA ALA A 101 -1.78 -6.68 -4.79
C ALA A 101 -3.32 -6.59 -4.88
N SER A 102 -3.80 -6.09 -6.01
CA SER A 102 -5.21 -6.16 -6.38
C SER A 102 -5.60 -7.64 -6.46
N ALA A 103 -6.67 -8.02 -5.77
CA ALA A 103 -7.16 -9.38 -5.68
C ALA A 103 -8.64 -9.40 -6.02
N ARG A 104 -9.00 -10.31 -6.92
CA ARG A 104 -10.36 -10.48 -7.41
C ARG A 104 -11.06 -11.60 -6.65
N CYS A 105 -12.30 -11.36 -6.23
CA CYS A 105 -13.15 -12.41 -5.69
C CYS A 105 -13.51 -13.44 -6.78
N SER A 106 -13.47 -14.72 -6.42
CA SER A 106 -13.87 -15.79 -7.31
C SER A 106 -15.35 -15.74 -7.63
N ARG A 107 -15.69 -16.01 -8.89
CA ARG A 107 -17.09 -16.14 -9.33
C ARG A 107 -17.73 -17.44 -8.84
N GLN A 108 -16.92 -18.46 -8.55
CA GLN A 108 -17.37 -19.77 -8.08
C GLN A 108 -17.41 -19.85 -6.55
N MET A 109 -16.47 -19.17 -5.88
CA MET A 109 -16.38 -19.11 -4.42
C MET A 109 -16.41 -17.66 -3.98
N LEU A 110 -17.62 -17.13 -3.73
CA LEU A 110 -17.92 -15.69 -3.51
C LEU A 110 -17.26 -15.06 -2.27
N THR A 111 -16.45 -15.82 -1.53
CA THR A 111 -15.70 -15.38 -0.35
C THR A 111 -14.19 -15.50 -0.51
N THR A 112 -13.71 -16.01 -1.66
CA THR A 112 -12.30 -16.34 -1.88
C THR A 112 -11.67 -15.39 -2.90
N PHE A 113 -10.57 -14.75 -2.51
CA PHE A 113 -9.85 -13.78 -3.34
C PHE A 113 -8.58 -14.35 -3.97
N TYR A 114 -8.25 -13.93 -5.19
CA TYR A 114 -7.02 -14.35 -5.86
C TYR A 114 -6.32 -13.14 -6.48
N CYS A 115 -5.01 -13.00 -6.25
CA CYS A 115 -4.23 -11.89 -6.80
C CYS A 115 -3.55 -12.22 -8.15
N GLY A 116 -3.54 -13.49 -8.57
CA GLY A 116 -2.98 -13.92 -9.86
C GLY A 116 -1.46 -13.74 -9.98
N ARG A 117 -0.75 -13.34 -8.92
CA ARG A 117 0.71 -13.22 -8.92
C ARG A 117 1.36 -14.60 -8.75
N ARG A 118 2.56 -14.77 -9.31
CA ARG A 118 3.45 -15.92 -9.04
C ARG A 118 4.15 -15.73 -7.69
N VAL A 119 3.63 -16.35 -6.65
CA VAL A 119 4.06 -16.14 -5.24
C VAL A 119 4.40 -17.42 -4.51
N MET A 120 4.27 -18.57 -5.18
CA MET A 120 4.58 -19.90 -4.65
C MET A 120 5.43 -20.68 -5.67
N PRO A 121 6.55 -20.12 -6.17
CA PRO A 121 7.29 -20.73 -7.28
C PRO A 121 7.87 -22.11 -6.96
N ASP A 122 8.06 -22.41 -5.68
CA ASP A 122 8.67 -23.64 -5.17
C ASP A 122 7.61 -24.67 -4.69
N ASP A 123 6.32 -24.36 -4.88
CA ASP A 123 5.25 -25.32 -4.60
C ASP A 123 5.21 -26.38 -5.70
N GLY A 124 5.78 -27.55 -5.41
CA GLY A 124 5.82 -28.70 -6.33
C GLY A 124 4.45 -29.31 -6.65
N THR A 125 3.36 -28.78 -6.07
CA THR A 125 1.99 -29.25 -6.29
C THR A 125 1.14 -28.31 -7.14
N SER A 126 1.68 -27.16 -7.55
CA SER A 126 0.93 -26.14 -8.31
C SER A 126 1.75 -25.47 -9.41
N ASP A 127 1.12 -24.59 -10.18
CA ASP A 127 1.79 -23.74 -11.18
C ASP A 127 2.54 -22.54 -10.57
N GLY A 128 2.47 -22.40 -9.24
CA GLY A 128 3.08 -21.34 -8.45
C GLY A 128 2.36 -20.00 -8.47
N TYR A 129 1.19 -19.90 -9.10
CA TYR A 129 0.35 -18.70 -9.14
C TYR A 129 -0.74 -18.74 -8.06
N CYS A 130 -1.10 -17.56 -7.55
CA CYS A 130 -2.27 -17.41 -6.67
C CYS A 130 -3.55 -17.34 -7.51
N GLY A 131 -4.18 -18.47 -7.83
CA GLY A 131 -5.39 -18.47 -8.66
C GLY A 131 -6.02 -19.85 -8.80
N PRO A 132 -7.34 -19.96 -9.00
CA PRO A 132 -8.07 -21.23 -8.95
C PRO A 132 -7.74 -22.20 -10.10
N THR A 133 -6.90 -21.81 -11.05
CA THR A 133 -6.50 -22.62 -12.20
C THR A 133 -5.13 -23.23 -11.90
N ASN A 134 -5.11 -24.38 -11.22
CA ASN A 134 -3.87 -25.10 -10.87
C ASN A 134 -2.92 -24.38 -9.89
N GLY A 135 -3.45 -23.41 -9.13
CA GLY A 135 -2.74 -22.68 -8.08
C GLY A 135 -3.55 -22.64 -6.76
N PRO A 136 -2.92 -22.72 -5.58
CA PRO A 136 -3.62 -22.46 -4.33
C PRO A 136 -3.83 -20.95 -4.11
N GLN A 137 -4.55 -20.61 -3.05
CA GLN A 137 -4.63 -19.22 -2.59
C GLN A 137 -3.35 -18.86 -1.80
N CYS A 138 -2.69 -17.76 -2.12
CA CYS A 138 -1.55 -17.31 -1.33
C CYS A 138 -1.95 -16.78 0.05
N THR A 139 -1.03 -16.79 1.01
CA THR A 139 -1.26 -16.35 2.39
C THR A 139 -1.86 -14.94 2.48
N ALA A 140 -1.38 -14.00 1.65
CA ALA A 140 -1.92 -12.64 1.63
C ALA A 140 -3.40 -12.58 1.24
N CYS A 141 -3.82 -13.40 0.29
CA CYS A 141 -5.21 -13.50 -0.14
C CYS A 141 -6.07 -14.31 0.86
N GLN A 142 -5.51 -15.31 1.54
CA GLN A 142 -6.19 -16.02 2.63
C GLN A 142 -6.56 -15.07 3.78
N ILE A 143 -5.62 -14.22 4.19
CA ILE A 143 -5.86 -13.17 5.19
C ILE A 143 -6.95 -12.20 4.70
N LEU A 144 -6.94 -11.86 3.42
CA LEU A 144 -7.94 -10.96 2.84
C LEU A 144 -9.36 -11.53 2.93
N ASN A 145 -9.55 -12.85 2.83
CA ASN A 145 -10.86 -13.48 3.03
C ASN A 145 -11.43 -13.16 4.43
N GLN A 146 -10.59 -13.27 5.47
CA GLN A 146 -10.98 -12.98 6.86
C GLN A 146 -11.27 -11.48 7.07
N GLN A 147 -10.42 -10.62 6.51
CA GLN A 147 -10.62 -9.17 6.58
C GLN A 147 -11.90 -8.75 5.86
N ARG A 148 -12.26 -9.43 4.76
CA ARG A 148 -13.51 -9.18 4.02
C ARG A 148 -14.74 -9.50 4.86
N SER A 149 -14.79 -10.63 5.58
CA SER A 149 -15.97 -10.99 6.37
C SER A 149 -16.20 -10.09 7.58
N GLY A 150 -15.14 -9.47 8.10
CA GLY A 150 -15.23 -8.51 9.20
C GLY A 150 -15.12 -7.06 8.70
N ARG A 151 -13.89 -6.55 8.70
CA ARG A 151 -13.56 -5.14 8.49
C ARG A 151 -14.06 -4.55 7.17
N TYR A 152 -14.00 -5.30 6.08
CA TYR A 152 -14.36 -4.79 4.75
C TYR A 152 -15.78 -5.19 4.31
N ASN A 153 -16.60 -5.72 5.22
CA ASN A 153 -17.92 -6.23 4.87
C ASN A 153 -18.83 -5.14 4.28
N GLU A 154 -18.81 -3.94 4.85
CA GLU A 154 -19.61 -2.80 4.37
C GLU A 154 -19.15 -2.30 3.00
N ILE A 155 -17.84 -2.32 2.73
CA ILE A 155 -17.28 -2.01 1.41
C ILE A 155 -17.76 -3.04 0.39
N TRP A 156 -17.84 -4.31 0.78
CA TRP A 156 -18.24 -5.40 -0.09
C TRP A 156 -19.75 -5.43 -0.40
N ILE A 157 -20.60 -5.19 0.60
CA ILE A 157 -22.06 -5.23 0.44
C ILE A 157 -22.58 -3.96 -0.26
N GLY A 158 -21.97 -2.81 0.02
CA GLY A 158 -22.44 -1.52 -0.49
C GLY A 158 -21.89 -1.13 -1.85
N MET A 159 -20.94 -1.90 -2.40
CA MET A 159 -20.27 -1.52 -3.65
C MET A 159 -20.99 -1.91 -4.90
#